data_AF-A0A3R7SZD0-F1
#
_entry.id   AF-A0A3R7SZD0-F1
#
_cell.length_a   1.000
_cell.length_b   1.000
_cell.length_c   1.000
_cell.angle_alpha   90.00
_cell.angle_beta   90.00
_cell.angle_gamma   90.00
#
_symmetry.space_group_name_H-M   'P 1'
#
loop_
_entity.id
_entity.type
_entity.pdbx_description
1 polymer ?
#
loop_
_entity_poly.entity_id
_entity_poly.type
_entity_poly.pdbx_seq_one_letter_code
_entity_poly.pdbx_strand_id
1 'polypeptide(L)'
;MTESVPTEFTKDYVQEYSNPDQQLYSEFLNSGEPYRSINRHHFHQGAKFGYAHDPAQAPDGATIPGLDLEDDDLYYNTTGSAAEYWSRFDLPKPCKDIRQLRADLKEWGYCLIEDALSPEQYQRMKKRLSDQAAGERKAGIASWTGTAPAPGDNLPRIQFLHTLMNKGEQFGQCVEHDPAGVQGGPVIEQILNETMGRGFLMSSFIGIIPNKFNMPQGMHQDQGVSPFVDANAPFTVNTMYIMDDLCAFNGGTLVVPGSHRLLSDIGSGNPVTEPLPPAINLEAPAGTVMMFEGRLLHGTGVNQSDEERIILVMNSVKAYMRQQELHMLSVAPEILANASKKLLYRLGARPGGLGGIEGAWAEYLVNQRFALEKGEYIRVRELSPESSVEELSRDYGYRYSEMGRTQAEDQPEAIPEVARFHGITPDWELKEG
;
A
#
# COMPACT_ATOMS: atom_id res chain seq x y z
N MET A 1 45.59 23.46 -7.85
CA MET A 1 45.33 23.47 -9.30
C MET A 1 44.00 22.77 -9.47
N THR A 2 42.96 23.46 -9.92
CA THR A 2 41.72 22.80 -10.30
C THR A 2 42.00 22.08 -11.61
N GLU A 3 42.18 20.76 -11.56
CA GLU A 3 42.18 19.96 -12.79
C GLU A 3 40.89 20.26 -13.55
N SER A 4 41.01 20.62 -14.82
CA SER A 4 39.86 20.86 -15.68
C SER A 4 39.09 19.57 -15.84
N VAL A 5 37.76 19.62 -15.67
CA VAL A 5 36.87 18.47 -15.91
C VAL A 5 37.13 17.92 -17.32
N PRO A 6 37.39 16.60 -17.48
CA PRO A 6 37.52 15.97 -18.78
C PRO A 6 36.32 16.28 -19.68
N THR A 7 36.56 16.54 -20.96
CA THR A 7 35.51 16.93 -21.92
C THR A 7 34.34 15.94 -21.95
N GLU A 8 34.63 14.65 -21.81
CA GLU A 8 33.68 13.55 -21.81
C GLU A 8 32.66 13.62 -20.65
N PHE A 9 33.00 14.31 -19.56
CA PHE A 9 32.12 14.50 -18.41
C PHE A 9 31.41 15.86 -18.42
N THR A 10 31.64 16.68 -19.45
CA THR A 10 30.88 17.92 -19.62
C THR A 10 29.45 17.61 -20.01
N LYS A 11 28.52 18.44 -19.54
CA LYS A 11 27.10 18.30 -19.84
C LYS A 11 26.83 18.29 -21.36
N ASP A 12 27.52 19.14 -22.11
CA ASP A 12 27.34 19.28 -23.55
C ASP A 12 27.77 18.01 -24.29
N TYR A 13 28.93 17.44 -23.94
CA TYR A 13 29.38 16.16 -24.50
C TYR A 13 28.40 15.04 -24.15
N VAL A 14 28.04 14.86 -22.88
CA VAL A 14 27.09 13.81 -22.48
C VAL A 14 25.77 13.95 -23.23
N GLN A 15 25.25 15.17 -23.40
CA GLN A 15 24.01 15.42 -24.13
C GLN A 15 24.13 15.10 -25.64
N GLU A 16 25.25 15.48 -26.28
CA GLU A 16 25.53 15.19 -27.68
C GLU A 16 25.58 13.68 -27.97
N TYR A 17 26.11 12.89 -27.03
CA TYR A 17 26.28 11.44 -27.18
C TYR A 17 25.21 10.58 -26.47
N SER A 18 24.10 11.17 -26.00
CA SER A 18 22.99 10.47 -25.33
C SER A 18 21.74 10.27 -26.21
N ASN A 19 21.92 9.87 -27.48
CA ASN A 19 20.80 9.65 -28.41
C ASN A 19 19.80 8.62 -27.86
N PRO A 20 18.47 8.87 -27.93
CA PRO A 20 17.45 7.97 -27.37
C PRO A 20 17.58 6.49 -27.78
N ASP A 21 17.91 6.22 -29.05
CA ASP A 21 18.03 4.85 -29.59
C ASP A 21 19.27 4.10 -29.06
N GLN A 22 20.20 4.80 -28.41
CA GLN A 22 21.40 4.24 -27.81
C GLN A 22 21.30 4.14 -26.28
N GLN A 23 20.23 4.67 -25.69
CA GLN A 23 20.01 4.63 -24.25
C GLN A 23 19.60 3.23 -23.80
N LEU A 24 20.23 2.75 -22.73
CA LEU A 24 19.93 1.43 -22.18
C LEU A 24 18.51 1.40 -21.58
N TYR A 25 17.73 0.39 -21.96
CA TYR A 25 16.38 0.11 -21.43
C TYR A 25 15.31 1.19 -21.68
N SER A 26 15.62 2.29 -22.38
CA SER A 26 14.66 3.38 -22.61
C SER A 26 13.40 2.94 -23.35
N GLU A 27 13.50 2.00 -24.30
CA GLU A 27 12.33 1.44 -24.98
C GLU A 27 11.37 0.77 -23.98
N PHE A 28 11.90 -0.09 -23.12
CA PHE A 28 11.13 -0.79 -22.09
C PHE A 28 10.51 0.19 -21.08
N LEU A 29 11.30 1.14 -20.55
CA LEU A 29 10.85 2.11 -19.55
C LEU A 29 9.79 3.08 -20.10
N ASN A 30 9.85 3.40 -21.40
CA ASN A 30 8.89 4.30 -22.06
C ASN A 30 7.75 3.55 -22.77
N SER A 31 7.75 2.22 -22.76
CA SER A 31 6.74 1.40 -23.45
C SER A 31 5.32 1.71 -22.95
N GLY A 32 5.16 2.03 -21.65
CA GLY A 32 3.85 2.19 -21.03
C GLY A 32 3.00 0.92 -21.02
N GLU A 33 3.54 -0.22 -21.44
CA GLU A 33 2.86 -1.50 -21.43
C GLU A 33 2.97 -2.18 -20.05
N PRO A 34 1.97 -2.97 -19.63
CA PRO A 34 0.74 -3.31 -20.37
C PRO A 34 -0.37 -2.24 -20.27
N TYR A 35 -0.20 -1.18 -19.48
CA TYR A 35 -1.28 -0.22 -19.20
C TYR A 35 -1.78 0.56 -20.41
N ARG A 36 -0.90 0.82 -21.39
CA ARG A 36 -1.30 1.37 -22.68
C ARG A 36 -2.30 0.46 -23.38
N SER A 37 -2.05 -0.85 -23.41
CA SER A 37 -2.99 -1.82 -23.98
C SER A 37 -4.25 -2.01 -23.15
N ILE A 38 -4.16 -1.99 -21.81
CA ILE A 38 -5.29 -2.08 -20.87
C ILE A 38 -6.30 -0.93 -21.09
N ASN A 39 -5.82 0.23 -21.53
CA ASN A 39 -6.65 1.40 -21.83
C ASN A 39 -7.07 1.50 -23.31
N ARG A 40 -6.93 0.42 -24.09
CA ARG A 40 -7.35 0.41 -25.50
C ARG A 40 -8.88 0.39 -25.60
N HIS A 41 -9.42 1.28 -26.40
CA HIS A 41 -10.86 1.35 -26.66
C HIS A 41 -11.33 0.17 -27.52
N HIS A 42 -12.56 -0.30 -27.27
CA HIS A 42 -13.27 -1.35 -28.01
C HIS A 42 -12.47 -2.66 -28.14
N PHE A 43 -11.69 -2.98 -27.12
CA PHE A 43 -10.82 -4.15 -27.11
C PHE A 43 -11.23 -5.12 -26.00
N HIS A 44 -11.28 -4.66 -24.76
CA HIS A 44 -11.65 -5.47 -23.60
C HIS A 44 -13.16 -5.70 -23.50
N GLN A 45 -13.55 -6.87 -22.98
CA GLN A 45 -14.96 -7.20 -22.78
C GLN A 45 -15.53 -6.36 -21.64
N GLY A 46 -16.68 -5.71 -21.86
CA GLY A 46 -17.27 -4.81 -20.87
C GLY A 46 -16.39 -3.60 -20.54
N ALA A 47 -15.47 -3.18 -21.42
CA ALA A 47 -14.63 -2.00 -21.20
C ALA A 47 -14.36 -1.25 -22.51
N LYS A 48 -15.45 -0.71 -23.09
CA LYS A 48 -15.55 0.05 -24.34
C LYS A 48 -14.50 1.14 -24.50
N PHE A 49 -14.13 1.83 -23.43
CA PHE A 49 -13.13 2.89 -23.43
C PHE A 49 -11.85 2.50 -22.69
N GLY A 50 -11.60 1.19 -22.56
CA GLY A 50 -10.58 0.66 -21.65
C GLY A 50 -11.00 0.78 -20.19
N TYR A 51 -10.07 0.52 -19.28
CA TYR A 51 -10.35 0.54 -17.83
C TYR A 51 -10.09 1.91 -17.18
N ALA A 52 -10.37 2.99 -17.90
CA ALA A 52 -10.34 4.34 -17.39
C ALA A 52 -11.74 4.96 -17.46
N HIS A 53 -12.07 5.83 -16.51
CA HIS A 53 -13.33 6.57 -16.52
C HIS A 53 -13.08 8.04 -16.82
N ASP A 54 -13.85 8.57 -17.78
CA ASP A 54 -13.96 9.99 -18.08
C ASP A 54 -15.43 10.41 -17.96
N PRO A 55 -15.80 11.25 -16.98
CA PRO A 55 -17.18 11.71 -16.81
C PRO A 55 -17.75 12.42 -18.04
N ALA A 56 -16.91 12.96 -18.94
CA ALA A 56 -17.36 13.63 -20.16
C ALA A 56 -17.89 12.65 -21.22
N GLN A 57 -17.68 11.34 -21.05
CA GLN A 57 -18.16 10.31 -21.97
C GLN A 57 -19.59 9.85 -21.66
N ALA A 58 -20.16 10.25 -20.50
CA ALA A 58 -21.54 9.94 -20.16
C ALA A 58 -22.53 10.69 -21.07
N PRO A 59 -23.68 10.08 -21.42
CA PRO A 59 -24.65 10.69 -22.32
C PRO A 59 -25.32 11.92 -21.71
N ASP A 60 -25.69 12.87 -22.57
CA ASP A 60 -26.51 14.02 -22.17
C ASP A 60 -27.84 13.53 -21.57
N GLY A 61 -28.12 13.94 -20.33
CA GLY A 61 -29.33 13.52 -19.61
C GLY A 61 -29.21 12.19 -18.86
N ALA A 62 -27.99 11.65 -18.69
CA ALA A 62 -27.72 10.57 -17.76
C ALA A 62 -28.38 10.82 -16.38
N THR A 63 -28.96 9.77 -15.79
CA THR A 63 -29.65 9.86 -14.48
C THR A 63 -28.72 10.35 -13.39
N ILE A 64 -27.43 10.01 -13.50
CA ILE A 64 -26.37 10.48 -12.60
C ILE A 64 -25.34 11.21 -13.46
N PRO A 65 -25.05 12.50 -13.19
CA PRO A 65 -24.04 13.24 -13.94
C PRO A 65 -22.70 12.51 -13.94
N GLY A 66 -22.15 12.30 -15.13
CA GLY A 66 -20.85 11.66 -15.31
C GLY A 66 -20.87 10.14 -15.36
N LEU A 67 -22.02 9.47 -15.22
CA LEU A 67 -22.10 7.99 -15.31
C LEU A 67 -23.10 7.55 -16.36
N ASP A 68 -22.79 6.46 -17.05
CA ASP A 68 -23.74 5.71 -17.88
C ASP A 68 -23.91 4.31 -17.28
N LEU A 69 -24.96 4.12 -16.48
CA LEU A 69 -25.22 2.85 -15.80
C LEU A 69 -26.02 1.86 -16.67
N GLU A 70 -26.44 2.28 -17.87
CA GLU A 70 -27.23 1.46 -18.79
C GLU A 70 -26.37 0.85 -19.92
N ASP A 71 -25.14 1.35 -20.11
CA ASP A 71 -24.19 0.79 -21.08
C ASP A 71 -23.43 -0.40 -20.46
N ASP A 72 -23.86 -1.61 -20.84
CA ASP A 72 -23.24 -2.89 -20.44
C ASP A 72 -21.78 -3.04 -20.93
N ASP A 73 -21.32 -2.20 -21.87
CA ASP A 73 -19.94 -2.24 -22.34
C ASP A 73 -18.99 -1.38 -21.47
N LEU A 74 -19.43 -0.83 -20.33
CA LEU A 74 -18.58 -0.04 -19.43
C LEU A 74 -18.12 -0.83 -18.21
N TYR A 75 -16.84 -0.74 -17.86
CA TYR A 75 -16.20 -1.63 -16.87
C TYR A 75 -16.78 -1.54 -15.46
N TYR A 76 -17.49 -0.46 -15.18
CA TYR A 76 -18.12 -0.21 -13.89
C TYR A 76 -19.60 -0.62 -13.86
N ASN A 77 -20.20 -0.99 -15.00
CA ASN A 77 -21.48 -1.68 -15.06
C ASN A 77 -21.21 -3.19 -15.15
N THR A 78 -21.41 -3.90 -14.03
CA THR A 78 -21.09 -5.33 -13.93
C THR A 78 -22.32 -6.23 -13.96
N THR A 79 -23.47 -5.64 -14.28
CA THR A 79 -24.72 -6.37 -14.49
C THR A 79 -24.83 -6.87 -15.94
N GLY A 80 -26.00 -7.35 -16.35
CA GLY A 80 -26.26 -7.70 -17.75
C GLY A 80 -25.24 -8.68 -18.34
N SER A 81 -24.59 -8.28 -19.42
CA SER A 81 -23.63 -9.12 -20.16
C SER A 81 -22.44 -9.60 -19.32
N ALA A 82 -21.95 -8.78 -18.37
CA ALA A 82 -20.85 -9.16 -17.48
C ALA A 82 -21.29 -10.27 -16.52
N ALA A 83 -22.48 -10.14 -15.92
CA ALA A 83 -23.05 -11.18 -15.06
C ALA A 83 -23.31 -12.49 -15.83
N GLU A 84 -23.81 -12.40 -17.08
CA GLU A 84 -24.00 -13.56 -17.95
C GLU A 84 -22.66 -14.26 -18.25
N TYR A 85 -21.61 -13.49 -18.58
CA TYR A 85 -20.26 -14.03 -18.82
C TYR A 85 -19.78 -14.86 -17.63
N TRP A 86 -19.94 -14.35 -16.40
CA TRP A 86 -19.43 -14.99 -15.20
C TRP A 86 -20.31 -16.11 -14.64
N SER A 87 -21.58 -16.20 -15.04
CA SER A 87 -22.53 -17.24 -14.59
C SER A 87 -22.09 -18.69 -14.86
N ARG A 88 -21.16 -18.89 -15.79
CA ARG A 88 -20.61 -20.21 -16.17
C ARG A 88 -19.34 -20.59 -15.43
N PHE A 89 -18.84 -19.74 -14.53
CA PHE A 89 -17.64 -19.98 -13.74
C PHE A 89 -17.98 -20.07 -12.26
N ASP A 90 -17.20 -20.85 -11.51
CA ASP A 90 -17.30 -20.90 -10.05
C ASP A 90 -16.32 -19.89 -9.45
N LEU A 91 -16.80 -18.64 -9.33
CA LEU A 91 -16.04 -17.56 -8.72
C LEU A 91 -15.91 -17.74 -7.20
N PRO A 92 -14.85 -17.20 -6.58
CA PRO A 92 -14.66 -17.26 -5.14
C PRO A 92 -15.89 -16.75 -4.37
N LYS A 93 -16.33 -17.54 -3.40
CA LYS A 93 -17.41 -17.21 -2.45
C LYS A 93 -16.85 -17.19 -1.03
N PRO A 94 -17.46 -16.44 -0.10
CA PRO A 94 -17.05 -16.48 1.30
C PRO A 94 -16.99 -17.92 1.82
N CYS A 95 -15.85 -18.32 2.36
CA CYS A 95 -15.68 -19.61 3.03
C CYS A 95 -14.61 -19.57 4.12
N LYS A 96 -14.57 -20.63 4.94
CA LYS A 96 -13.61 -20.78 6.05
C LYS A 96 -12.48 -21.78 5.77
N ASP A 97 -12.62 -22.59 4.73
CA ASP A 97 -11.62 -23.61 4.39
C ASP A 97 -10.40 -22.99 3.71
N ILE A 98 -9.28 -22.90 4.43
CA ILE A 98 -8.01 -22.39 3.91
C ILE A 98 -7.54 -23.09 2.63
N ARG A 99 -7.93 -24.35 2.38
CA ARG A 99 -7.60 -25.05 1.13
C ARG A 99 -8.31 -24.41 -0.06
N GLN A 100 -9.59 -24.07 0.09
CA GLN A 100 -10.35 -23.37 -0.93
C GLN A 100 -9.84 -21.94 -1.10
N LEU A 101 -9.60 -21.22 0.01
CA LEU A 101 -9.05 -19.86 -0.04
C LEU A 101 -7.72 -19.76 -0.81
N ARG A 102 -6.83 -20.75 -0.63
CA ARG A 102 -5.59 -20.83 -1.42
C ARG A 102 -5.84 -21.10 -2.90
N ALA A 103 -6.76 -22.00 -3.21
CA ALA A 103 -7.12 -22.32 -4.58
C ALA A 103 -7.70 -21.08 -5.29
N ASP A 104 -8.61 -20.38 -4.61
CA ASP A 104 -9.24 -19.15 -5.09
C ASP A 104 -8.22 -18.04 -5.34
N LEU A 105 -7.34 -17.78 -4.36
CA LEU A 105 -6.31 -16.74 -4.50
C LEU A 105 -5.36 -17.05 -5.67
N LYS A 106 -5.00 -18.33 -5.86
CA LYS A 106 -4.12 -18.75 -6.95
C LYS A 106 -4.81 -18.62 -8.32
N GLU A 107 -6.03 -19.11 -8.45
CA GLU A 107 -6.75 -19.17 -9.73
C GLU A 107 -7.33 -17.82 -10.13
N TRP A 108 -7.96 -17.12 -9.19
CA TRP A 108 -8.75 -15.92 -9.44
C TRP A 108 -8.09 -14.64 -8.97
N GLY A 109 -7.02 -14.73 -8.18
CA GLY A 109 -6.25 -13.58 -7.69
C GLY A 109 -6.83 -12.94 -6.44
N TYR A 110 -7.93 -13.49 -5.91
CA TYR A 110 -8.51 -13.13 -4.63
C TYR A 110 -9.20 -14.30 -3.95
N CYS A 111 -9.40 -14.20 -2.64
CA CYS A 111 -10.21 -15.13 -1.85
C CYS A 111 -10.99 -14.40 -0.75
N LEU A 112 -12.05 -15.03 -0.23
CA LEU A 112 -12.99 -14.42 0.73
C LEU A 112 -13.08 -15.24 2.01
N ILE A 113 -12.50 -14.72 3.09
CA ILE A 113 -12.51 -15.33 4.42
C ILE A 113 -13.83 -14.97 5.10
N GLU A 114 -14.75 -15.92 5.14
CA GLU A 114 -16.07 -15.79 5.79
C GLU A 114 -15.92 -15.63 7.30
N ASP A 115 -16.72 -14.74 7.89
CA ASP A 115 -16.71 -14.42 9.33
C ASP A 115 -15.29 -14.14 9.87
N ALA A 116 -14.43 -13.50 9.08
CA ALA A 116 -13.09 -13.14 9.53
C ALA A 116 -13.10 -12.20 10.75
N LEU A 117 -14.19 -11.43 10.91
CA LEU A 117 -14.51 -10.66 12.10
C LEU A 117 -15.69 -11.30 12.82
N SER A 118 -15.57 -11.51 14.13
CA SER A 118 -16.75 -11.80 14.97
C SER A 118 -17.74 -10.62 14.94
N PRO A 119 -19.02 -10.81 15.28
CA PRO A 119 -19.99 -9.73 15.38
C PRO A 119 -19.50 -8.58 16.27
N GLU A 120 -18.85 -8.87 17.39
CA GLU A 120 -18.31 -7.87 18.30
C GLU A 120 -17.13 -7.10 17.70
N GLN A 121 -16.19 -7.80 17.03
CA GLN A 121 -15.07 -7.17 16.34
C GLN A 121 -15.55 -6.25 15.22
N TYR A 122 -16.49 -6.74 14.41
CA TYR A 122 -17.12 -5.98 13.34
C TYR A 122 -17.78 -4.70 13.86
N GLN A 123 -18.63 -4.79 14.88
CA GLN A 123 -19.32 -3.63 15.44
C GLN A 123 -18.36 -2.59 16.02
N ARG A 124 -17.31 -3.03 16.74
CA ARG A 124 -16.27 -2.12 17.25
C ARG A 124 -15.52 -1.41 16.11
N MET A 125 -15.13 -2.16 15.07
CA MET A 125 -14.41 -1.62 13.90
C MET A 125 -15.26 -0.60 13.14
N LYS A 126 -16.49 -0.98 12.78
CA LYS A 126 -17.45 -0.14 12.06
C LYS A 126 -17.71 1.15 12.83
N LYS A 127 -18.00 1.05 14.13
CA LYS A 127 -18.25 2.22 14.98
C LYS A 127 -17.07 3.19 14.98
N ARG A 128 -15.83 2.70 15.16
CA ARG A 128 -14.67 3.60 15.20
C ARG A 128 -14.49 4.31 13.86
N LEU A 129 -14.65 3.62 12.74
CA LEU A 129 -14.51 4.21 11.41
C LEU A 129 -15.53 5.32 11.16
N SER A 130 -16.81 5.06 11.44
CA SER A 130 -17.86 6.06 11.26
C SER A 130 -17.65 7.27 12.19
N ASP A 131 -17.30 7.03 13.47
CA ASP A 131 -16.98 8.11 14.42
C ASP A 131 -15.80 8.96 13.91
N GLN A 132 -14.74 8.32 13.41
CA GLN A 132 -13.53 8.97 12.93
C GLN A 132 -13.79 9.78 11.66
N ALA A 133 -14.51 9.20 10.69
CA ALA A 133 -14.88 9.87 9.46
C ALA A 133 -15.73 11.11 9.71
N ALA A 134 -16.74 10.99 10.57
CA ALA A 134 -17.56 12.12 10.99
C ALA A 134 -16.74 13.19 11.75
N GLY A 135 -15.80 12.76 12.61
CA GLY A 135 -14.89 13.64 13.33
C GLY A 135 -14.00 14.47 12.40
N GLU A 136 -13.37 13.83 11.40
CA GLU A 136 -12.52 14.51 10.42
C GLU A 136 -13.31 15.48 9.53
N ARG A 137 -14.54 15.13 9.13
CA ARG A 137 -15.46 16.04 8.44
C ARG A 137 -15.78 17.26 9.30
N LYS A 138 -16.12 17.05 10.58
CA LYS A 138 -16.46 18.13 11.53
C LYS A 138 -15.25 19.03 11.83
N ALA A 139 -14.05 18.48 11.82
CA ALA A 139 -12.80 19.23 11.99
C ALA A 139 -12.34 19.95 10.71
N GLY A 140 -12.99 19.72 9.56
CA GLY A 140 -12.61 20.33 8.29
C GLY A 140 -11.34 19.76 7.66
N ILE A 141 -10.98 18.52 8.02
CA ILE A 141 -9.75 17.84 7.57
C ILE A 141 -10.03 16.51 6.86
N ALA A 142 -11.29 16.23 6.51
CA ALA A 142 -11.64 15.05 5.74
C ALA A 142 -10.93 15.05 4.38
N SER A 143 -10.28 13.92 4.07
CA SER A 143 -9.60 13.73 2.79
C SER A 143 -10.59 13.20 1.74
N TRP A 144 -11.00 14.08 0.81
CA TRP A 144 -11.88 13.72 -0.31
C TRP A 144 -11.03 13.46 -1.55
N THR A 145 -10.82 12.19 -1.91
CA THR A 145 -9.84 11.79 -2.94
C THR A 145 -10.19 10.43 -3.55
N GLY A 146 -9.32 9.91 -4.43
CA GLY A 146 -9.45 8.59 -5.06
C GLY A 146 -10.00 8.62 -6.47
N THR A 147 -10.90 9.55 -6.79
CA THR A 147 -11.48 9.74 -8.14
C THR A 147 -11.64 11.21 -8.48
N ALA A 148 -11.97 11.50 -9.74
CA ALA A 148 -12.46 12.82 -10.12
C ALA A 148 -13.79 13.14 -9.41
N PRO A 149 -14.09 14.43 -9.12
CA PRO A 149 -15.43 14.86 -8.76
C PRO A 149 -16.43 14.54 -9.87
N ALA A 150 -17.67 14.26 -9.51
CA ALA A 150 -18.75 14.18 -10.48
C ALA A 150 -18.96 15.57 -11.13
N PRO A 151 -19.45 15.65 -12.38
CA PRO A 151 -19.80 16.93 -12.99
C PRO A 151 -20.71 17.77 -12.08
N GLY A 152 -20.26 18.97 -11.73
CA GLY A 152 -20.96 19.90 -10.83
C GLY A 152 -20.51 19.86 -9.37
N ASP A 153 -19.73 18.86 -8.96
CA ASP A 153 -19.15 18.80 -7.61
C ASP A 153 -17.78 19.48 -7.55
N ASN A 154 -17.48 20.08 -6.40
CA ASN A 154 -16.14 20.64 -6.10
C ASN A 154 -15.17 19.60 -5.54
N LEU A 155 -15.70 18.54 -4.92
CA LEU A 155 -14.92 17.50 -4.24
C LEU A 155 -15.35 16.12 -4.72
N PRO A 156 -14.44 15.13 -4.74
CA PRO A 156 -14.82 13.73 -4.90
C PRO A 156 -15.79 13.29 -3.80
N ARG A 157 -16.59 12.27 -4.11
CA ARG A 157 -17.57 11.70 -3.17
C ARG A 157 -17.03 10.53 -2.35
N ILE A 158 -15.71 10.33 -2.35
CA ILE A 158 -15.06 9.27 -1.58
C ILE A 158 -14.20 9.91 -0.49
N GLN A 159 -14.48 9.57 0.77
CA GLN A 159 -13.64 9.97 1.88
C GLN A 159 -12.60 8.87 2.16
N PHE A 160 -11.34 9.27 2.29
CA PHE A 160 -10.25 8.41 2.74
C PHE A 160 -9.87 8.74 4.18
N LEU A 161 -9.70 7.70 4.99
CA LEU A 161 -9.11 7.79 6.33
C LEU A 161 -7.68 7.25 6.28
N HIS A 162 -6.71 8.17 6.30
CA HIS A 162 -5.28 7.83 6.29
C HIS A 162 -4.75 7.52 7.69
N THR A 163 -3.60 6.85 7.78
CA THR A 163 -2.88 6.60 9.04
C THR A 163 -3.80 6.05 10.15
N LEU A 164 -4.53 4.97 9.84
CA LEU A 164 -5.48 4.35 10.78
C LEU A 164 -4.86 3.95 12.11
N MET A 165 -3.55 3.69 12.14
CA MET A 165 -2.80 3.40 13.37
C MET A 165 -3.05 4.40 14.49
N ASN A 166 -3.25 5.69 14.18
CA ASN A 166 -3.48 6.74 15.18
C ASN A 166 -4.93 6.81 15.68
N LYS A 167 -5.84 6.00 15.13
CA LYS A 167 -7.29 6.26 15.18
C LYS A 167 -8.07 5.23 16.00
N GLY A 168 -7.40 4.22 16.57
CA GLY A 168 -7.99 3.21 17.44
C GLY A 168 -7.15 1.93 17.54
N GLU A 169 -7.19 1.30 18.72
CA GLU A 169 -6.43 0.07 19.01
C GLU A 169 -6.75 -1.07 18.06
N GLN A 170 -8.02 -1.24 17.67
CA GLN A 170 -8.41 -2.34 16.77
C GLN A 170 -7.71 -2.28 15.40
N PHE A 171 -7.23 -1.11 14.96
CA PHE A 171 -6.44 -1.02 13.74
C PHE A 171 -5.04 -1.62 13.92
N GLY A 172 -4.39 -1.40 15.07
CA GLY A 172 -3.13 -2.08 15.41
C GLY A 172 -3.30 -3.59 15.48
N GLN A 173 -4.40 -4.06 16.07
CA GLN A 173 -4.74 -5.48 16.11
C GLN A 173 -4.92 -6.08 14.70
N CYS A 174 -5.52 -5.35 13.75
CA CYS A 174 -5.57 -5.78 12.35
C CYS A 174 -4.19 -5.85 11.70
N VAL A 175 -3.31 -4.87 11.93
CA VAL A 175 -1.94 -4.85 11.39
C VAL A 175 -1.10 -6.01 11.92
N GLU A 176 -1.34 -6.40 13.17
CA GLU A 176 -0.71 -7.56 13.78
C GLU A 176 -1.41 -8.88 13.45
N HIS A 177 -2.56 -8.86 12.78
CA HIS A 177 -3.44 -10.03 12.62
C HIS A 177 -3.73 -10.73 13.96
N ASP A 178 -3.92 -9.93 15.02
CA ASP A 178 -4.26 -10.42 16.35
C ASP A 178 -5.70 -10.96 16.36
N PRO A 179 -5.93 -12.23 16.75
CA PRO A 179 -7.27 -12.80 16.92
C PRO A 179 -8.22 -11.99 17.79
N ALA A 180 -7.72 -11.12 18.68
CA ALA A 180 -8.54 -10.22 19.50
C ALA A 180 -9.23 -9.11 18.67
N GLY A 181 -8.56 -8.61 17.62
CA GLY A 181 -9.11 -7.62 16.69
C GLY A 181 -9.74 -8.21 15.44
N VAL A 182 -9.18 -9.30 14.93
CA VAL A 182 -9.66 -10.04 13.75
C VAL A 182 -9.48 -11.54 13.97
N GLN A 183 -10.56 -12.26 14.27
CA GLN A 183 -10.46 -13.72 14.53
C GLN A 183 -9.92 -14.53 13.35
N GLY A 184 -10.09 -14.03 12.12
CA GLY A 184 -9.48 -14.59 10.90
C GLY A 184 -7.98 -14.33 10.76
N GLY A 185 -7.37 -13.59 11.68
CA GLY A 185 -5.95 -13.21 11.68
C GLY A 185 -4.96 -14.35 11.39
N PRO A 186 -5.08 -15.53 12.02
CA PRO A 186 -4.21 -16.67 11.72
C PRO A 186 -4.25 -17.14 10.26
N VAL A 187 -5.42 -17.08 9.61
CA VAL A 187 -5.59 -17.44 8.19
C VAL A 187 -4.94 -16.38 7.30
N ILE A 188 -5.19 -15.10 7.60
CA ILE A 188 -4.60 -13.96 6.87
C ILE A 188 -3.07 -14.03 6.91
N GLU A 189 -2.50 -14.18 8.11
CA GLU A 189 -1.06 -14.27 8.33
C GLU A 189 -0.44 -15.47 7.60
N GLN A 190 -1.11 -16.63 7.59
CA GLN A 190 -0.63 -17.82 6.89
C GLN A 190 -0.61 -17.61 5.37
N ILE A 191 -1.67 -17.04 4.79
CA ILE A 191 -1.74 -16.76 3.35
C ILE A 191 -0.69 -15.71 2.95
N LEU A 192 -0.48 -14.65 3.73
CA LEU A 192 0.56 -13.66 3.47
C LEU A 192 1.97 -14.27 3.54
N ASN A 193 2.23 -15.15 4.51
CA ASN A 193 3.51 -15.85 4.62
C ASN A 193 3.79 -16.77 3.43
N GLU A 194 2.76 -17.38 2.85
CA GLU A 194 2.89 -18.24 1.66
C GLU A 194 3.05 -17.44 0.36
N THR A 195 2.38 -16.29 0.25
CA THR A 195 2.41 -15.47 -0.97
C THR A 195 3.63 -14.56 -1.03
N MET A 196 3.98 -13.90 0.07
CA MET A 196 5.05 -12.90 0.11
C MET A 196 6.27 -13.33 0.92
N GLY A 197 6.20 -14.46 1.61
CA GLY A 197 7.21 -14.84 2.60
C GLY A 197 6.96 -14.16 3.96
N ARG A 198 7.70 -14.62 4.97
CA ARG A 198 7.66 -14.06 6.32
C ARG A 198 8.29 -12.67 6.35
N GLY A 199 7.85 -11.84 7.30
CA GLY A 199 8.46 -10.53 7.52
C GLY A 199 8.05 -9.49 6.46
N PHE A 200 6.79 -9.44 6.07
CA PHE A 200 6.24 -8.32 5.29
C PHE A 200 6.04 -7.07 6.16
N LEU A 201 6.04 -5.90 5.54
CA LEU A 201 5.68 -4.61 6.14
C LEU A 201 4.26 -4.24 5.77
N MET A 202 3.62 -3.40 6.57
CA MET A 202 2.42 -2.68 6.15
C MET A 202 2.86 -1.47 5.34
N SER A 203 2.45 -1.38 4.07
CA SER A 203 2.72 -0.22 3.22
C SER A 203 1.75 0.92 3.45
N SER A 204 0.48 0.60 3.65
CA SER A 204 -0.60 1.53 3.97
C SER A 204 -1.73 0.79 4.66
N PHE A 205 -2.51 1.51 5.45
CA PHE A 205 -3.79 1.00 5.96
C PHE A 205 -4.82 2.13 6.01
N ILE A 206 -5.76 2.05 5.06
CA ILE A 206 -6.68 3.14 4.74
C ILE A 206 -8.13 2.70 4.88
N GLY A 207 -8.96 3.58 5.42
CA GLY A 207 -10.42 3.46 5.33
C GLY A 207 -10.89 4.14 4.05
N ILE A 208 -11.70 3.46 3.24
CA ILE A 208 -12.24 3.98 1.98
C ILE A 208 -13.77 4.02 2.12
N ILE A 209 -14.34 5.21 1.96
CA ILE A 209 -15.75 5.47 2.22
C ILE A 209 -16.40 6.13 0.98
N PRO A 210 -16.83 5.35 -0.03
CA PRO A 210 -17.59 5.90 -1.14
C PRO A 210 -19.01 6.24 -0.72
N ASN A 211 -19.41 7.47 -1.00
CA ASN A 211 -20.77 7.95 -0.81
C ASN A 211 -21.57 7.79 -2.09
N LYS A 212 -22.89 7.97 -2.00
CA LYS A 212 -23.82 7.93 -3.12
C LYS A 212 -23.28 8.63 -4.36
N PHE A 213 -23.27 7.91 -5.46
CA PHE A 213 -22.88 8.33 -6.80
C PHE A 213 -21.43 8.79 -6.91
N ASN A 214 -20.52 8.17 -6.15
CA ASN A 214 -19.10 8.33 -6.45
C ASN A 214 -18.79 7.87 -7.88
N MET A 215 -17.82 8.55 -8.51
CA MET A 215 -17.27 8.07 -9.78
C MET A 215 -16.54 6.74 -9.56
N PRO A 216 -16.55 5.82 -10.53
CA PRO A 216 -15.75 4.60 -10.47
C PRO A 216 -14.27 4.94 -10.58
N GLN A 217 -13.44 4.14 -9.91
CA GLN A 217 -11.99 4.25 -10.07
C GLN A 217 -11.56 3.47 -11.30
N GLY A 218 -10.66 4.04 -12.10
CA GLY A 218 -10.01 3.27 -13.18
C GLY A 218 -9.37 1.99 -12.63
N MET A 219 -9.46 0.90 -13.38
CA MET A 219 -8.91 -0.37 -12.91
C MET A 219 -7.39 -0.30 -12.95
N HIS A 220 -6.77 -0.75 -11.87
CA HIS A 220 -5.33 -0.71 -11.68
C HIS A 220 -4.85 -1.95 -10.95
N GLN A 221 -3.54 -2.14 -10.95
CA GLN A 221 -2.84 -3.10 -10.11
C GLN A 221 -2.02 -2.30 -9.11
N ASP A 222 -2.10 -2.62 -7.81
CA ASP A 222 -1.29 -1.94 -6.80
C ASP A 222 0.21 -2.25 -6.95
N GLN A 223 0.52 -3.42 -7.52
CA GLN A 223 1.86 -3.81 -7.95
C GLN A 223 2.32 -3.06 -9.23
N GLY A 224 1.42 -2.34 -9.91
CA GLY A 224 1.67 -1.64 -11.18
C GLY A 224 2.72 -0.53 -11.16
N VAL A 225 3.18 -0.14 -9.98
CA VAL A 225 4.31 0.78 -9.80
C VAL A 225 5.64 0.22 -10.30
N SER A 226 5.73 -1.10 -10.47
CA SER A 226 6.89 -1.77 -11.04
C SER A 226 6.65 -2.16 -12.50
N PRO A 227 7.59 -1.87 -13.41
CA PRO A 227 7.48 -2.33 -14.79
C PRO A 227 7.76 -3.84 -14.93
N PHE A 228 8.27 -4.51 -13.89
CA PHE A 228 8.57 -5.95 -13.91
C PHE A 228 7.48 -6.80 -13.26
N VAL A 229 7.15 -7.91 -13.91
CA VAL A 229 6.12 -8.87 -13.49
C VAL A 229 6.67 -10.29 -13.58
N ASP A 230 6.54 -11.04 -12.48
CA ASP A 230 6.86 -12.48 -12.42
C ASP A 230 5.66 -13.22 -11.80
N ALA A 231 5.08 -14.17 -12.53
CA ALA A 231 3.89 -14.94 -12.14
C ALA A 231 3.96 -15.54 -10.72
N ASN A 232 5.14 -15.92 -10.25
CA ASN A 232 5.36 -16.63 -8.99
C ASN A 232 5.82 -15.73 -7.84
N ALA A 233 6.12 -14.45 -8.10
CA ALA A 233 6.68 -13.54 -7.11
C ALA A 233 5.85 -12.26 -6.97
N PRO A 234 4.62 -12.33 -6.41
CA PRO A 234 3.93 -11.13 -5.98
C PRO A 234 4.74 -10.44 -4.87
N PHE A 235 4.80 -9.13 -4.92
CA PHE A 235 5.50 -8.33 -3.92
C PHE A 235 4.58 -7.40 -3.13
N THR A 236 3.30 -7.31 -3.53
CA THR A 236 2.23 -6.74 -2.70
C THR A 236 1.03 -7.68 -2.63
N VAL A 237 0.37 -7.69 -1.47
CA VAL A 237 -0.93 -8.36 -1.25
C VAL A 237 -1.77 -7.47 -0.35
N ASN A 238 -3.03 -7.29 -0.72
CA ASN A 238 -3.97 -6.49 0.05
C ASN A 238 -4.85 -7.37 0.93
N THR A 239 -5.09 -6.89 2.16
CA THR A 239 -6.10 -7.43 3.07
C THR A 239 -7.20 -6.39 3.22
N MET A 240 -8.36 -6.67 2.65
CA MET A 240 -9.53 -5.80 2.68
C MET A 240 -10.56 -6.30 3.68
N TYR A 241 -10.86 -5.48 4.68
CA TYR A 241 -11.86 -5.73 5.70
C TYR A 241 -13.19 -5.09 5.25
N ILE A 242 -14.22 -5.91 5.08
CA ILE A 242 -15.50 -5.48 4.52
C ILE A 242 -16.43 -5.08 5.67
N MET A 243 -16.81 -3.80 5.74
CA MET A 243 -17.64 -3.26 6.84
C MET A 243 -19.10 -3.05 6.46
N ASP A 244 -19.47 -3.25 5.19
CA ASP A 244 -20.85 -3.24 4.71
C ASP A 244 -21.01 -4.39 3.73
N ASP A 245 -22.20 -4.97 3.68
CA ASP A 245 -22.52 -5.95 2.64
C ASP A 245 -22.19 -5.35 1.28
N LEU A 246 -21.46 -6.06 0.44
CA LEU A 246 -21.09 -5.60 -0.90
C LEU A 246 -21.96 -6.28 -1.94
N CYS A 247 -22.41 -5.50 -2.92
CA CYS A 247 -23.09 -5.99 -4.10
C CYS A 247 -22.88 -5.03 -5.28
N ALA A 248 -23.40 -5.37 -6.47
CA ALA A 248 -23.35 -4.49 -7.62
C ALA A 248 -24.03 -3.12 -7.36
N PHE A 249 -25.15 -3.10 -6.63
CA PHE A 249 -25.92 -1.88 -6.41
C PHE A 249 -25.20 -0.84 -5.53
N ASN A 250 -24.55 -1.27 -4.45
CA ASN A 250 -23.84 -0.34 -3.56
C ASN A 250 -22.35 -0.17 -3.92
N GLY A 251 -21.92 -0.69 -5.07
CA GLY A 251 -20.56 -0.48 -5.57
C GLY A 251 -19.52 -1.29 -4.84
N GLY A 252 -19.75 -2.59 -4.66
CA GLY A 252 -18.72 -3.55 -4.27
C GLY A 252 -17.43 -3.35 -5.08
N THR A 253 -16.27 -3.63 -4.50
CA THR A 253 -14.99 -3.41 -5.19
C THR A 253 -14.99 -4.11 -6.55
N LEU A 254 -14.70 -3.37 -7.62
CA LEU A 254 -14.57 -3.92 -8.95
C LEU A 254 -13.33 -4.81 -9.01
N VAL A 255 -13.45 -5.99 -9.60
CA VAL A 255 -12.33 -6.88 -9.90
C VAL A 255 -12.48 -7.50 -11.28
N VAL A 256 -11.36 -7.79 -11.94
CA VAL A 256 -11.33 -8.69 -13.10
C VAL A 256 -10.75 -10.03 -12.63
N PRO A 257 -11.59 -11.04 -12.31
CA PRO A 257 -11.10 -12.33 -11.82
C PRO A 257 -10.07 -12.96 -12.77
N GLY A 258 -8.95 -13.43 -12.22
CA GLY A 258 -7.87 -14.08 -12.98
C GLY A 258 -6.91 -13.12 -13.70
N SER A 259 -7.15 -11.80 -13.67
CA SER A 259 -6.31 -10.82 -14.37
C SER A 259 -4.85 -10.79 -13.90
N HIS A 260 -4.58 -11.16 -12.64
CA HIS A 260 -3.20 -11.29 -12.12
C HIS A 260 -2.37 -12.30 -12.92
N ARG A 261 -2.97 -13.42 -13.30
CA ARG A 261 -2.36 -14.46 -14.16
C ARG A 261 -2.31 -14.00 -15.61
N LEU A 262 -3.45 -13.59 -16.16
CA LEU A 262 -3.57 -13.20 -17.58
C LEU A 262 -2.55 -12.12 -17.95
N LEU A 263 -2.32 -11.13 -17.07
CA LEU A 263 -1.34 -10.08 -17.32
C LEU A 263 0.09 -10.51 -17.01
N SER A 264 0.31 -11.39 -16.03
CA SER A 264 1.66 -11.88 -15.72
C SER A 264 2.21 -12.81 -16.81
N ASP A 265 1.36 -13.60 -17.46
CA ASP A 265 1.75 -14.52 -18.52
C ASP A 265 2.24 -13.79 -19.79
N ILE A 266 1.81 -12.54 -20.00
CA ILE A 266 2.29 -11.67 -21.09
C ILE A 266 3.74 -11.21 -20.85
N GLY A 267 4.14 -11.08 -19.59
CA GLY A 267 5.47 -10.63 -19.18
C GLY A 267 5.64 -9.11 -19.19
N SER A 268 6.83 -8.69 -18.77
CA SER A 268 7.14 -7.28 -18.52
C SER A 268 7.28 -6.49 -19.82
N GLY A 269 6.63 -5.33 -19.93
CA GLY A 269 6.78 -4.41 -21.07
C GLY A 269 6.18 -4.88 -22.39
N ASN A 270 5.46 -6.01 -22.39
CA ASN A 270 4.79 -6.54 -23.59
C ASN A 270 3.34 -6.07 -23.65
N PRO A 271 2.81 -5.77 -24.85
CA PRO A 271 1.43 -5.33 -25.02
C PRO A 271 0.43 -6.47 -24.79
N VAL A 272 -0.77 -6.11 -24.32
CA VAL A 272 -1.90 -7.06 -24.25
C VAL A 272 -2.45 -7.31 -25.65
N THR A 273 -2.41 -8.57 -26.08
CA THR A 273 -2.88 -9.00 -27.42
C THR A 273 -4.26 -9.64 -27.41
N GLU A 274 -4.67 -10.22 -26.27
CA GLU A 274 -5.97 -10.85 -26.10
C GLU A 274 -6.87 -10.05 -25.15
N PRO A 275 -8.18 -9.96 -25.43
CA PRO A 275 -9.09 -9.16 -24.62
C PRO A 275 -9.31 -9.76 -23.23
N LEU A 276 -9.05 -8.96 -22.21
CA LEU A 276 -9.41 -9.27 -20.82
C LEU A 276 -10.94 -9.45 -20.63
N PRO A 277 -11.37 -10.29 -19.67
CA PRO A 277 -12.78 -10.50 -19.36
C PRO A 277 -13.41 -9.28 -18.65
N PRO A 278 -14.75 -9.20 -18.58
CA PRO A 278 -15.42 -8.09 -17.92
C PRO A 278 -15.18 -8.10 -16.41
N ALA A 279 -15.26 -6.93 -15.79
CA ALA A 279 -15.17 -6.81 -14.34
C ALA A 279 -16.46 -7.30 -13.66
N ILE A 280 -16.35 -7.66 -12.38
CA ILE A 280 -17.47 -7.88 -11.46
C ILE A 280 -17.40 -6.88 -10.32
N ASN A 281 -18.54 -6.49 -9.75
CA ASN A 281 -18.56 -5.97 -8.39
C ASN A 281 -18.43 -7.16 -7.44
N LEU A 282 -17.50 -7.08 -6.48
CA LEU A 282 -17.37 -8.08 -5.44
C LEU A 282 -18.67 -8.16 -4.61
N GLU A 283 -19.15 -9.38 -4.38
CA GLU A 283 -20.27 -9.64 -3.49
C GLU A 283 -19.81 -10.41 -2.24
N ALA A 284 -20.06 -9.85 -1.06
CA ALA A 284 -19.71 -10.48 0.21
C ALA A 284 -20.45 -9.81 1.38
N PRO A 285 -20.84 -10.55 2.43
CA PRO A 285 -21.42 -9.96 3.62
C PRO A 285 -20.38 -9.19 4.45
N ALA A 286 -20.84 -8.19 5.20
CA ALA A 286 -20.04 -7.49 6.19
C ALA A 286 -19.39 -8.46 7.19
N GLY A 287 -18.17 -8.15 7.63
CA GLY A 287 -17.35 -9.03 8.48
C GLY A 287 -16.47 -10.00 7.72
N THR A 288 -16.66 -10.15 6.40
CA THR A 288 -15.75 -10.88 5.51
C THR A 288 -14.43 -10.13 5.35
N VAL A 289 -13.32 -10.87 5.21
CA VAL A 289 -12.05 -10.32 4.73
C VAL A 289 -11.75 -10.85 3.34
N MET A 290 -11.56 -9.95 2.38
CA MET A 290 -11.02 -10.28 1.07
C MET A 290 -9.51 -10.15 1.12
N MET A 291 -8.79 -11.18 0.66
CA MET A 291 -7.38 -11.04 0.32
C MET A 291 -7.24 -11.03 -1.19
N PHE A 292 -6.48 -10.08 -1.74
CA PHE A 292 -6.24 -10.04 -3.17
C PHE A 292 -4.79 -9.68 -3.48
N GLU A 293 -4.29 -10.33 -4.52
CA GLU A 293 -2.90 -10.24 -4.94
C GLU A 293 -2.66 -8.92 -5.69
N GLY A 294 -1.49 -8.29 -5.51
CA GLY A 294 -1.20 -6.95 -6.00
C GLY A 294 -1.37 -6.72 -7.50
N ARG A 295 -1.31 -7.79 -8.30
CA ARG A 295 -1.51 -7.78 -9.75
C ARG A 295 -2.95 -8.01 -10.18
N LEU A 296 -3.89 -8.23 -9.27
CA LEU A 296 -5.30 -8.29 -9.65
C LEU A 296 -5.77 -6.89 -10.11
N LEU A 297 -6.34 -6.79 -11.31
CA LEU A 297 -7.00 -5.58 -11.75
C LEU A 297 -8.23 -5.34 -10.89
N HIS A 298 -8.29 -4.18 -10.26
CA HIS A 298 -9.36 -3.81 -9.36
C HIS A 298 -9.58 -2.29 -9.33
N GLY A 299 -10.71 -1.87 -8.75
CA GLY A 299 -11.06 -0.46 -8.58
C GLY A 299 -12.27 -0.28 -7.67
N THR A 300 -12.48 0.92 -7.17
CA THR A 300 -13.70 1.25 -6.43
C THR A 300 -14.92 1.27 -7.36
N GLY A 301 -15.98 0.53 -7.01
CA GLY A 301 -17.25 0.52 -7.74
C GLY A 301 -18.13 1.75 -7.46
N VAL A 302 -19.19 1.89 -8.24
CA VAL A 302 -20.17 2.99 -8.09
C VAL A 302 -21.17 2.65 -6.99
N ASN A 303 -21.21 3.44 -5.92
CA ASN A 303 -22.22 3.29 -4.89
C ASN A 303 -23.53 3.98 -5.30
N GLN A 304 -24.58 3.24 -5.63
CA GLN A 304 -25.89 3.80 -5.98
C GLN A 304 -26.81 3.96 -4.76
N SER A 305 -26.43 3.39 -3.62
CA SER A 305 -27.22 3.46 -2.40
C SER A 305 -27.17 4.84 -1.75
N ASP A 306 -28.14 5.12 -0.87
CA ASP A 306 -28.16 6.36 -0.06
C ASP A 306 -27.20 6.32 1.14
N GLU A 307 -26.60 5.16 1.43
CA GLU A 307 -25.72 4.95 2.57
C GLU A 307 -24.24 5.00 2.15
N GLU A 308 -23.37 5.35 3.09
CA GLU A 308 -21.92 5.23 2.89
C GLU A 308 -21.51 3.75 2.89
N ARG A 309 -20.64 3.35 1.96
CA ARG A 309 -20.03 2.02 1.93
C ARG A 309 -18.63 2.11 2.51
N ILE A 310 -18.30 1.30 3.50
CA ILE A 310 -17.01 1.35 4.21
C ILE A 310 -16.26 0.05 3.98
N ILE A 311 -15.02 0.19 3.53
CA ILE A 311 -14.03 -0.88 3.57
C ILE A 311 -12.74 -0.34 4.18
N LEU A 312 -11.91 -1.23 4.72
CA LEU A 312 -10.52 -0.91 5.03
C LEU A 312 -9.62 -1.76 4.16
N VAL A 313 -8.54 -1.17 3.62
CA VAL A 313 -7.56 -1.90 2.83
C VAL A 313 -6.20 -1.72 3.47
N MET A 314 -5.60 -2.83 3.90
CA MET A 314 -4.22 -2.88 4.33
C MET A 314 -3.37 -3.47 3.21
N ASN A 315 -2.47 -2.67 2.65
CA ASN A 315 -1.50 -3.15 1.67
C ASN A 315 -0.27 -3.68 2.40
N SER A 316 0.09 -4.93 2.15
CA SER A 316 1.29 -5.55 2.70
C SER A 316 2.35 -5.67 1.61
N VAL A 317 3.61 -5.35 1.93
CA VAL A 317 4.74 -5.32 0.99
C VAL A 317 5.96 -6.07 1.53
N LYS A 318 6.87 -6.45 0.65
CA LYS A 318 8.16 -7.04 1.04
C LYS A 318 9.00 -6.04 1.84
N ALA A 319 9.79 -6.50 2.80
CA ALA A 319 10.58 -5.64 3.70
C ALA A 319 11.62 -4.74 3.02
N TYR A 320 12.02 -5.06 1.78
CA TYR A 320 12.93 -4.22 1.01
C TYR A 320 12.23 -3.08 0.24
N MET A 321 10.89 -3.04 0.26
CA MET A 321 10.12 -2.03 -0.46
C MET A 321 9.86 -0.81 0.41
N ARG A 322 9.84 0.36 -0.23
CA ARG A 322 9.38 1.59 0.40
C ARG A 322 7.87 1.53 0.62
N GLN A 323 7.44 1.80 1.85
CA GLN A 323 6.02 1.89 2.23
C GLN A 323 5.37 3.14 1.60
N GLN A 324 4.10 3.05 1.25
CA GLN A 324 3.29 4.17 0.75
C GLN A 324 3.08 5.24 1.83
N GLU A 325 2.78 4.82 3.06
CA GLU A 325 2.79 5.67 4.25
C GLU A 325 4.10 5.46 5.03
N LEU A 326 4.82 6.54 5.33
CA LEU A 326 6.00 6.48 6.18
C LEU A 326 5.56 6.43 7.65
N HIS A 327 5.21 5.23 8.14
CA HIS A 327 4.65 5.04 9.48
C HIS A 327 5.58 5.49 10.60
N MET A 328 6.90 5.34 10.46
CA MET A 328 7.89 5.89 11.39
C MET A 328 7.86 7.43 11.48
N LEU A 329 7.22 8.11 10.52
CA LEU A 329 6.98 9.54 10.55
C LEU A 329 5.59 9.93 11.02
N SER A 330 4.56 9.18 10.64
CA SER A 330 3.17 9.56 10.83
C SER A 330 2.51 8.97 12.08
N VAL A 331 3.00 7.85 12.61
CA VAL A 331 2.44 7.21 13.81
C VAL A 331 2.85 8.00 15.06
N ALA A 332 1.90 8.22 15.97
CA ALA A 332 2.13 8.99 17.18
C ALA A 332 3.18 8.31 18.10
N PRO A 333 4.06 9.08 18.78
CA PRO A 333 5.12 8.53 19.62
C PRO A 333 4.63 7.58 20.70
N GLU A 334 3.49 7.88 21.34
CA GLU A 334 2.89 7.04 22.36
C GLU A 334 2.41 5.69 21.83
N ILE A 335 2.06 5.59 20.54
CA ILE A 335 1.71 4.32 19.91
C ILE A 335 2.98 3.51 19.66
N LEU A 336 4.04 4.14 19.14
CA LEU A 336 5.33 3.47 18.93
C LEU A 336 5.94 2.97 20.25
N ALA A 337 5.81 3.74 21.32
CA ALA A 337 6.34 3.39 22.63
C ALA A 337 5.64 2.17 23.26
N ASN A 338 4.35 1.95 22.95
CA ASN A 338 3.56 0.84 23.47
C ASN A 338 3.38 -0.31 22.46
N ALA A 339 3.94 -0.18 21.26
CA ALA A 339 3.78 -1.16 20.19
C ALA A 339 4.55 -2.44 20.49
N SER A 340 3.97 -3.59 20.12
CA SER A 340 4.66 -4.87 20.18
C SER A 340 5.84 -4.89 19.18
N LYS A 341 6.79 -5.81 19.38
CA LYS A 341 7.87 -6.07 18.41
C LYS A 341 7.33 -6.42 17.01
N LYS A 342 6.18 -7.10 16.93
CA LYS A 342 5.51 -7.43 15.66
C LYS A 342 4.95 -6.17 15.01
N LEU A 343 4.21 -5.34 15.76
CA LEU A 343 3.66 -4.09 15.24
C LEU A 343 4.77 -3.15 14.77
N LEU A 344 5.79 -2.91 15.60
CA LEU A 344 6.96 -2.11 15.23
C LEU A 344 7.62 -2.62 13.94
N TYR A 345 7.75 -3.94 13.79
CA TYR A 345 8.27 -4.51 12.55
C TYR A 345 7.37 -4.17 11.37
N ARG A 346 6.03 -4.36 11.47
CA ARG A 346 5.09 -4.01 10.38
C ARG A 346 5.13 -2.53 10.01
N LEU A 347 5.38 -1.65 10.97
CA LEU A 347 5.52 -0.21 10.76
C LEU A 347 6.85 0.21 10.12
N GLY A 348 7.74 -0.75 9.83
CA GLY A 348 9.06 -0.46 9.26
C GLY A 348 10.05 0.11 10.28
N ALA A 349 9.79 -0.05 11.58
CA ALA A 349 10.67 0.43 12.64
C ALA A 349 11.97 -0.38 12.76
N ARG A 350 12.02 -1.57 12.15
CA ARG A 350 13.22 -2.41 12.15
C ARG A 350 13.72 -2.62 10.72
N PRO A 351 14.95 -2.17 10.40
CA PRO A 351 15.56 -2.41 9.11
C PRO A 351 15.89 -3.90 8.93
N GLY A 352 15.76 -4.39 7.70
CA GLY A 352 16.11 -5.75 7.27
C GLY A 352 17.26 -5.76 6.27
N GLY A 353 18.21 -4.82 6.41
CA GLY A 353 19.27 -4.51 5.44
C GLY A 353 19.03 -3.23 4.63
N LEU A 354 17.79 -2.72 4.61
CA LEU A 354 17.43 -1.41 4.03
C LEU A 354 16.63 -0.60 5.06
N GLY A 355 16.72 0.73 4.99
CA GLY A 355 15.97 1.66 5.85
C GLY A 355 16.62 2.01 7.20
N GLY A 356 17.90 1.70 7.40
CA GLY A 356 18.66 2.06 8.60
C GLY A 356 18.99 3.56 8.72
N ILE A 357 19.47 3.95 9.90
CA ILE A 357 19.89 5.33 10.21
C ILE A 357 21.38 5.32 10.57
N GLU A 358 22.20 6.10 9.86
CA GLU A 358 23.67 6.22 10.09
C GLU A 358 24.40 4.87 10.18
N GLY A 359 23.95 3.84 9.45
CA GLY A 359 24.57 2.51 9.50
C GLY A 359 24.04 1.58 10.58
N ALA A 360 23.02 1.98 11.35
CA ALA A 360 22.29 1.11 12.26
C ALA A 360 21.22 0.30 11.47
N TRP A 361 21.43 -1.01 11.30
CA TRP A 361 20.66 -1.85 10.37
C TRP A 361 19.84 -3.00 11.01
N ALA A 362 19.99 -3.27 12.31
CA ALA A 362 19.41 -4.47 12.94
C ALA A 362 18.49 -4.20 14.15
N GLU A 363 18.47 -2.97 14.65
CA GLU A 363 17.73 -2.55 15.85
C GLU A 363 16.40 -1.85 15.52
N TYR A 364 15.54 -1.70 16.53
CA TYR A 364 14.32 -0.91 16.38
C TYR A 364 14.63 0.58 16.47
N LEU A 365 14.37 1.31 15.38
CA LEU A 365 14.67 2.73 15.19
C LEU A 365 13.78 3.69 15.99
N VAL A 366 12.93 3.18 16.88
CA VAL A 366 11.99 3.97 17.70
C VAL A 366 12.75 4.91 18.63
N ASN A 367 13.81 4.42 19.24
CA ASN A 367 14.68 5.17 20.13
C ASN A 367 15.33 6.35 19.38
N GLN A 368 15.89 6.09 18.19
CA GLN A 368 16.47 7.13 17.33
C GLN A 368 15.42 8.15 16.87
N ARG A 369 14.20 7.69 16.56
CA ARG A 369 13.06 8.55 16.26
C ARG A 369 12.75 9.50 17.42
N PHE A 370 12.68 9.02 18.65
CA PHE A 370 12.40 9.87 19.81
C PHE A 370 13.52 10.87 20.10
N ALA A 371 14.77 10.45 19.98
CA ALA A 371 15.91 11.37 20.10
C ALA A 371 15.85 12.47 19.04
N LEU A 372 15.43 12.15 17.81
CA LEU A 372 15.24 13.13 16.74
C LEU A 372 14.13 14.13 17.08
N GLU A 373 12.98 13.68 17.58
CA GLU A 373 11.86 14.55 17.95
C GLU A 373 12.18 15.48 19.12
N LYS A 374 12.99 15.01 20.08
CA LYS A 374 13.47 15.82 21.22
C LYS A 374 14.60 16.78 20.83
N GLY A 375 15.15 16.66 19.62
CA GLY A 375 16.33 17.43 19.20
C GLY A 375 17.64 16.96 19.84
N GLU A 376 17.65 15.75 20.42
CA GLU A 376 18.78 15.15 21.13
C GLU A 376 19.67 14.30 20.20
N TYR A 377 19.19 13.96 18.99
CA TYR A 377 19.97 13.17 18.03
C TYR A 377 20.99 14.03 17.27
N ILE A 378 22.25 13.99 17.71
CA ILE A 378 23.37 14.65 17.02
C ILE A 378 23.85 13.76 15.86
N ARG A 379 23.62 14.21 14.62
CA ARG A 379 24.11 13.51 13.42
C ARG A 379 25.62 13.57 13.32
N VAL A 380 26.23 12.49 12.82
CA VAL A 380 27.63 12.51 12.41
C VAL A 380 27.74 13.35 11.14
N ARG A 381 28.51 14.44 11.22
CA ARG A 381 28.79 15.34 10.09
C ARG A 381 30.26 15.20 9.70
N GLU A 382 30.78 16.17 8.96
CA GLU A 382 32.20 16.21 8.61
C GLU A 382 33.08 16.17 9.88
N LEU A 383 34.05 15.25 9.87
CA LEU A 383 35.08 15.09 10.88
C LEU A 383 36.40 14.84 10.16
N SER A 384 37.49 15.29 10.76
CA SER A 384 38.85 14.99 10.31
C SER A 384 39.73 14.58 11.49
N PRO A 385 40.89 13.96 11.22
CA PRO A 385 41.89 13.69 12.27
C PRO A 385 42.35 14.95 13.02
N GLU A 386 42.16 16.14 12.44
CA GLU A 386 42.48 17.45 13.02
C GLU A 386 41.30 18.12 13.73
N SER A 387 40.10 17.51 13.72
CA SER A 387 38.95 18.01 14.49
C SER A 387 39.29 18.11 15.98
N SER A 388 38.68 19.08 16.66
CA SER A 388 38.91 19.26 18.09
C SER A 388 38.40 18.05 18.89
N VAL A 389 38.98 17.82 20.07
CA VAL A 389 38.50 16.77 20.98
C VAL A 389 37.02 16.98 21.31
N GLU A 390 36.57 18.23 21.48
CA GLU A 390 35.17 18.57 21.71
C GLU A 390 34.26 18.09 20.58
N GLU A 391 34.66 18.29 19.32
CA GLU A 391 33.91 17.80 18.15
C GLU A 391 33.91 16.27 18.11
N LEU A 392 35.07 15.63 18.24
CA LEU A 392 35.21 14.17 18.18
C LEU A 392 34.45 13.45 19.31
N SER A 393 34.35 14.10 20.47
CA SER A 393 33.73 13.53 21.68
C SER A 393 32.25 13.84 21.83
N ARG A 394 31.58 14.41 20.82
CA ARG A 394 30.13 14.68 20.91
C ARG A 394 29.33 13.39 21.08
N ASP A 395 28.15 13.56 21.68
CA ASP A 395 27.10 12.57 21.87
C ASP A 395 26.39 12.22 20.55
N TYR A 396 27.15 11.82 19.54
CA TYR A 396 26.61 11.42 18.25
C TYR A 396 25.55 10.34 18.42
N GLY A 397 24.41 10.51 17.77
CA GLY A 397 23.28 9.58 17.82
C GLY A 397 23.70 8.15 17.46
N TYR A 398 24.66 7.99 16.53
CA TYR A 398 25.26 6.70 16.23
C TYR A 398 25.85 5.97 17.45
N ARG A 399 26.46 6.66 18.41
CA ARG A 399 27.05 6.05 19.62
C ARG A 399 26.01 5.32 20.47
N TYR A 400 24.76 5.79 20.42
CA TYR A 400 23.64 5.23 21.17
C TYR A 400 22.92 4.09 20.44
N SER A 401 23.25 3.88 19.16
CA SER A 401 22.74 2.72 18.42
C SER A 401 23.30 1.41 19.00
N GLU A 402 22.56 0.32 18.90
CA GLU A 402 23.02 -1.03 19.24
C GLU A 402 24.33 -1.36 18.51
N MET A 403 24.42 -0.98 17.23
CA MET A 403 25.64 -1.16 16.42
C MET A 403 26.81 -0.33 16.96
N GLY A 404 26.59 0.95 17.23
CA GLY A 404 27.62 1.84 17.77
C GLY A 404 28.15 1.37 19.13
N ARG A 405 27.26 0.88 20.01
CA ARG A 405 27.64 0.30 21.31
C ARG A 405 28.45 -0.99 21.14
N THR A 406 27.97 -1.91 20.32
CA THR A 406 28.64 -3.21 20.09
C THR A 406 30.03 -3.02 19.51
N GLN A 407 30.20 -2.10 18.57
CA GLN A 407 31.49 -1.86 17.90
C GLN A 407 32.42 -0.97 18.72
N ALA A 408 31.97 -0.35 19.80
CA ALA A 408 32.75 0.65 20.53
C ALA A 408 34.05 0.06 21.10
N GLU A 409 34.03 -1.21 21.52
CA GLU A 409 35.21 -1.91 22.07
C GLU A 409 36.25 -2.23 20.98
N ASP A 410 35.85 -2.22 19.70
CA ASP A 410 36.66 -2.61 18.55
C ASP A 410 37.13 -1.40 17.71
N GLN A 411 37.21 -0.18 18.28
CA GLN A 411 37.66 1.05 17.60
C GLN A 411 39.11 1.42 18.00
N PRO A 412 40.16 0.79 17.41
CA PRO A 412 41.55 0.97 17.85
C PRO A 412 42.13 2.36 17.56
N GLU A 413 41.53 3.12 16.64
CA GLU A 413 41.96 4.47 16.27
C GLU A 413 41.33 5.56 17.15
N ALA A 414 40.40 5.21 18.04
CA ALA A 414 39.78 6.16 18.95
C ALA A 414 40.81 6.68 19.95
N ILE A 415 40.98 8.01 20.00
CA ILE A 415 41.86 8.64 21.00
C ILE A 415 41.34 8.39 22.43
N PRO A 416 42.21 8.30 23.45
CA PRO A 416 41.80 7.97 24.82
C PRO A 416 40.72 8.89 25.40
N GLU A 417 40.73 10.18 25.06
CA GLU A 417 39.76 11.18 25.49
C GLU A 417 38.35 10.93 24.96
N VAL A 418 38.23 10.22 23.83
CA VAL A 418 36.97 9.84 23.17
C VAL A 418 36.51 8.45 23.62
N ALA A 419 37.43 7.52 23.86
CA ALA A 419 37.11 6.14 24.25
C ALA A 419 36.26 6.05 25.54
N ARG A 420 36.34 7.04 26.44
CA ARG A 420 35.49 7.11 27.65
C ARG A 420 34.00 7.30 27.37
N PHE A 421 33.61 7.67 26.15
CA PHE A 421 32.21 7.84 25.73
C PHE A 421 31.61 6.57 25.09
N HIS A 422 32.32 5.44 25.17
CA HIS A 422 31.86 4.15 24.68
C HIS A 422 30.88 3.50 25.66
N GLY A 423 29.85 2.81 25.14
CA GLY A 423 28.90 2.06 25.97
C GLY A 423 27.92 2.91 26.79
N ILE A 424 27.69 4.17 26.42
CA ILE A 424 26.70 5.03 27.08
C ILE A 424 25.28 4.60 26.66
N THR A 425 24.42 4.36 27.66
CA THR A 425 22.97 4.20 27.49
C THR A 425 22.31 5.54 27.80
N PRO A 426 21.63 6.19 26.83
CA PRO A 426 21.02 7.48 27.08
C PRO A 426 19.74 7.35 27.92
N ASP A 427 19.46 8.38 28.72
CA ASP A 427 18.27 8.41 29.61
C ASP A 427 16.93 8.35 28.87
N TRP A 428 16.93 8.69 27.57
CA TRP A 428 15.76 8.65 26.71
C TRP A 428 15.51 7.28 26.04
N GLU A 429 16.41 6.31 26.20
CA GLU A 429 16.24 4.96 25.66
C GLU A 429 15.06 4.26 26.34
N LEU A 430 14.10 3.76 25.55
CA LEU A 430 13.09 2.86 26.09
C LEU A 430 13.77 1.60 26.60
N LYS A 431 13.67 1.35 27.90
CA LYS A 431 14.11 0.09 28.51
C LYS A 431 13.17 -1.01 28.04
N GLU A 432 13.70 -2.10 27.49
CA GLU A 432 12.88 -3.27 27.19
C GLU A 432 12.16 -3.72 28.48
N GLY A 433 10.83 -3.70 28.44
CA GLY A 433 9.94 -4.17 29.51
C GLY A 433 9.63 -5.65 29.39
#